data_AF-A0A8J6PSR2-F1
#
_entry.id   AF-A0A8J6PSR2-F1
#
_cell.length_a   1.000
_cell.length_b   1.000
_cell.length_c   1.000
_cell.angle_alpha   90.00
_cell.angle_beta   90.00
_cell.angle_gamma   90.00
#
_symmetry.space_group_name_H-M   'P 1'
#
loop_
_entity.id
_entity.type
_entity.pdbx_description
1 polymer ?
#
loop_
_entity_poly.entity_id
_entity_poly.type
_entity_poly.pdbx_seq_one_letter_code
_entity_poly.pdbx_strand_id
1 'polypeptide(L)' 'MVEVNRMTTPANMRWKLIDRSTRAEGAAIDWRFRVGDRVKIRLVNEMESDHPMHHPSHIHRSSEDCCDE' A
#
# COMPACT_ATOMS: atom_id res chain seq x y z
N MET A 1 13.01 -4.49 -17.28
CA MET A 1 11.59 -4.24 -16.92
C MET A 1 10.60 -4.96 -17.81
N VAL A 2 10.63 -4.74 -19.14
CA VAL A 2 9.73 -5.43 -20.09
C VAL A 2 9.78 -6.95 -19.93
N GLU A 3 10.97 -7.52 -19.74
CA GLU A 3 11.13 -8.96 -19.57
C GLU A 3 10.53 -9.49 -18.26
N VAL A 4 10.73 -8.79 -17.14
CA VAL A 4 10.08 -9.11 -15.85
C VAL A 4 8.56 -9.06 -15.99
N ASN A 5 8.03 -8.06 -16.71
CA ASN A 5 6.59 -7.96 -16.96
C ASN A 5 6.05 -9.12 -17.79
N ARG A 6 6.81 -9.59 -18.79
CA ARG A 6 6.42 -10.73 -19.65
C ARG A 6 6.37 -12.06 -18.89
N MET A 7 7.25 -12.25 -17.91
CA MET A 7 7.31 -13.46 -17.10
C MET A 7 6.41 -13.42 -15.85
N THR A 8 5.79 -12.26 -15.59
CA THR A 8 4.90 -12.07 -14.43
C THR A 8 3.57 -12.78 -14.65
N THR A 9 3.15 -13.53 -13.64
CA THR A 9 1.87 -14.23 -13.57
C THR A 9 1.21 -13.96 -12.22
N PRO A 10 -0.11 -14.18 -12.08
CA PRO A 10 -0.77 -14.13 -10.78
C PRO A 10 -0.22 -15.14 -9.77
N ALA A 11 0.57 -16.14 -10.17
CA ALA A 11 1.17 -17.11 -9.26
C ALA A 11 2.48 -16.62 -8.64
N ASN A 12 3.27 -15.83 -9.37
CA ASN A 12 4.64 -15.44 -8.97
C ASN A 12 4.80 -13.96 -8.58
N MET A 13 3.77 -13.14 -8.75
CA MET A 13 3.81 -11.71 -8.43
C MET A 13 2.80 -11.34 -7.36
N ARG A 14 3.24 -10.57 -6.36
CA ARG A 14 2.39 -10.03 -5.30
C ARG A 14 2.70 -8.55 -5.12
N TRP A 15 1.64 -7.74 -5.10
CA TRP A 15 1.73 -6.34 -4.73
C TRP A 15 1.59 -6.21 -3.22
N LYS A 16 2.56 -5.58 -2.58
CA LYS A 16 2.55 -5.36 -1.13
C LYS A 16 2.70 -3.88 -0.83
N LEU A 17 1.78 -3.34 -0.05
CA LEU A 17 2.02 -2.14 0.74
C LEU A 17 2.52 -2.60 2.11
N ILE A 18 3.64 -2.06 2.57
CA ILE A 18 4.24 -2.45 3.85
C ILE A 18 4.29 -1.21 4.74
N ASP A 19 3.65 -1.28 5.89
CA ASP A 19 3.87 -0.29 6.94
C ASP A 19 5.23 -0.57 7.58
N ARG A 20 6.18 0.37 7.44
CA ARG A 20 7.54 0.21 7.97
C ARG A 20 7.59 0.15 9.50
N SER A 21 6.61 0.72 10.19
CA SER A 21 6.59 0.77 11.65
C SER A 21 6.12 -0.56 12.26
N THR A 22 5.08 -1.16 11.68
CA THR A 22 4.43 -2.38 12.20
C THR A 22 4.82 -3.64 11.44
N ARG A 23 5.44 -3.50 10.25
CA ARG A 23 5.69 -4.57 9.27
C ARG A 23 4.41 -5.22 8.73
N ALA A 24 3.24 -4.66 9.03
CA ALA A 24 1.98 -5.13 8.48
C ALA A 24 1.96 -4.95 6.96
N GLU A 25 1.35 -5.91 6.27
CA GLU A 25 1.29 -5.94 4.82
C GLU A 25 -0.16 -5.88 4.33
N GLY A 26 -0.43 -5.04 3.33
CA GLY A 26 -1.72 -4.96 2.64
C GLY A 26 -2.89 -4.77 3.61
N ALA A 27 -3.86 -5.70 3.56
CA ALA A 27 -5.08 -5.63 4.37
C ALA A 27 -4.85 -5.80 5.89
N ALA A 28 -3.66 -6.21 6.33
CA ALA A 28 -3.32 -6.27 7.75
C ALA A 28 -2.91 -4.90 8.32
N ILE A 29 -2.74 -3.87 7.48
CA ILE A 29 -2.43 -2.52 7.92
C ILE A 29 -3.69 -1.88 8.48
N ASP A 30 -3.72 -1.64 9.79
CA ASP A 30 -4.84 -1.04 10.52
C ASP A 30 -4.56 0.44 10.85
N TRP A 31 -4.56 1.29 9.82
CA TRP A 31 -4.47 2.73 10.01
C TRP A 31 -5.82 3.30 10.42
N ARG A 32 -5.87 3.89 11.62
CA ARG A 32 -7.07 4.55 12.16
C ARG A 32 -6.82 6.03 12.34
N PHE A 33 -7.75 6.83 11.83
CA PHE A 33 -7.71 8.29 11.93
C PHE A 33 -9.06 8.78 12.44
N ARG A 34 -9.05 9.91 13.14
CA ARG A 34 -10.27 10.58 13.61
C ARG A 34 -10.69 11.67 12.64
N VAL A 35 -11.96 12.03 12.69
CA VAL A 35 -12.46 13.19 11.94
C VAL A 35 -11.71 14.44 12.40
N GLY A 36 -11.17 15.19 11.44
CA GLY A 36 -10.38 16.39 11.69
C GLY A 36 -8.86 16.15 11.73
N ASP A 37 -8.39 14.90 11.75
CA ASP A 37 -6.96 14.61 11.68
C ASP A 37 -6.36 15.10 10.35
N ARG A 38 -5.23 15.81 10.45
CA ARG A 38 -4.41 16.18 9.30
C ARG A 38 -3.20 15.27 9.25
N VAL A 39 -3.25 14.26 8.38
CA VAL A 39 -2.18 13.27 8.26
C VAL A 39 -1.34 13.49 7.00
N LYS A 40 -0.06 13.12 7.08
CA LYS A 40 0.86 13.12 5.96
C LYS A 40 1.32 11.69 5.69
N ILE A 41 0.91 11.15 4.55
CA ILE A 41 1.33 9.82 4.10
C ILE A 41 2.49 9.99 3.12
N ARG A 42 3.58 9.26 3.35
CA ARG A 42 4.69 9.14 2.40
C ARG A 42 4.69 7.73 1.84
N LEU A 43 4.30 7.59 0.58
CA LEU A 43 4.50 6.35 -0.17
C LEU A 43 5.91 6.37 -0.78
N VAL A 44 6.65 5.28 -0.60
CA VAL A 44 7.97 5.08 -1.18
C VAL A 44 7.91 3.83 -2.03
N ASN A 45 8.17 3.97 -3.33
CA ASN A 45 8.48 2.82 -4.17
C ASN A 45 9.99 2.58 -4.10
N GLU A 46 10.40 1.49 -3.47
CA GLU A 46 11.81 1.23 -3.20
C GLU A 46 12.55 0.82 -4.47
N MET A 47 13.72 1.41 -4.71
CA MET A 47 14.54 1.12 -5.89
C MET A 47 15.06 -0.32 -5.91
N GLU A 48 15.17 -0.95 -4.74
CA GLU A 48 15.62 -2.35 -4.57
C GLU A 48 14.47 -3.36 -4.69
N SER A 49 13.24 -2.92 -4.97
CA SER A 49 12.11 -3.80 -5.27
C SER A 49 12.32 -4.53 -6.60
N ASP A 50 11.70 -5.69 -6.78
CA ASP A 50 11.70 -6.45 -8.05
C ASP A 50 11.11 -5.66 -9.22
N HIS A 51 10.35 -4.60 -8.94
CA HIS A 51 9.71 -3.77 -9.95
C HIS A 51 9.61 -2.28 -9.55
N PRO A 52 10.72 -1.52 -9.63
CA PRO A 52 10.78 -0.13 -9.18
C PRO A 52 10.29 0.83 -10.29
N MET A 53 8.99 0.77 -10.62
CA MET A 53 8.34 1.64 -11.62
C MET A 53 7.35 2.64 -11.00
N HIS A 54 6.97 3.67 -11.75
CA HIS A 54 5.90 4.56 -11.32
C HIS A 54 4.53 3.86 -11.38
N HIS A 55 3.81 3.87 -10.26
CA HIS A 55 2.45 3.35 -10.17
C HIS A 55 1.51 4.40 -9.57
N PRO A 56 0.35 4.65 -10.19
CA PRO A 56 -0.65 5.52 -9.60
C PRO A 56 -1.18 4.88 -8.32
N SER A 57 -1.49 5.71 -7.33
CA SER A 57 -2.12 5.30 -6.08
C SER A 57 -3.39 6.09 -5.89
N HIS A 58 -4.42 5.44 -5.36
CA HIS A 58 -5.69 6.06 -5.02
C HIS A 58 -6.09 5.66 -3.60
N ILE A 59 -6.63 6.62 -2.84
CA ILE A 59 -7.08 6.42 -1.47
C ILE A 59 -8.59 6.32 -1.50
N HIS A 60 -9.13 5.22 -0.99
CA HIS A 60 -10.56 5.06 -0.76
C HIS A 60 -10.91 5.46 0.66
N ARG A 61 -12.17 5.88 0.84
CA ARG A 61 -12.80 5.84 2.17
C ARG A 61 -12.97 4.38 2.56
N SER A 62 -12.49 3.98 3.75
CA SER A 62 -12.88 2.70 4.33
C SER A 62 -14.30 2.80 4.90
N SER A 63 -15.10 1.76 4.68
CA SER A 63 -16.45 1.61 5.24
C SER A 63 -16.41 0.61 6.40
N GLU A 64 -15.58 0.88 7.39
CA GLU A 64 -15.68 0.27 8.71
C GLU A 64 -16.10 1.39 9.65
N ASP A 65 -17.10 1.12 10.50
CA ASP A 65 -17.71 2.04 11.45
C ASP A 65 -16.61 2.78 12.24
N CYS A 66 -16.31 3.98 11.78
CA CYS A 66 -15.40 4.90 12.44
C CYS A 66 -16.30 6.01 12.96
N CYS A 67 -16.53 5.97 14.27
CA CYS A 67 -17.15 6.97 15.17
C CYS A 67 -18.23 6.31 16.06
N ASP A 68 -17.80 5.54 17.07
CA ASP A 68 -18.47 5.62 18.37
C ASP A 68 -17.59 6.54 19.23
N GLU A 69 -18.22 7.64 19.66
CA GLU A 69 -17.72 8.85 20.37
C GLU A 69 -16.95 9.92 19.58
#